data_AF-A0A4U1EFF9-F1
#
_entry.id   AF-A0A4U1EFF9-F1
#
_cell.length_a   1.000
_cell.length_b   1.000
_cell.length_c   1.000
_cell.angle_alpha   90.00
_cell.angle_beta   90.00
_cell.angle_gamma   90.00
#
_symmetry.space_group_name_H-M   'P 1'
#
loop_
_entity.id
_entity.type
_entity.pdbx_description
1 polymer ?
#
loop_
_entity_poly.entity_id
_entity_poly.type
_entity_poly.pdbx_seq_one_letter_code
_entity_poly.pdbx_strand_id
1 'polypeptide(L)'
;MSSLSGKVQTVLGLVGPSKLGRTLTHEHLTMTFDCSYYPPPPCREIQKNPYSHRENLQLNQETEAIKEELWRSFGGKHNHWDQLRCADLEADFAEETGVHITSGTGFYMDVTHSSETRAMSVGQLTDVLVNEILHAADGTSIKCGVTGETGCSWPLTESERRVLRATAHAQAQLGCPVIIHPGRNRRAPFQIIRVLQEAGADTSETSYVTPR
;
A
#
# COMPACT_ATOMS: atom_id res chain seq x y z
N MET A 1 2.31 23.75 13.74
CA MET A 1 1.70 22.53 13.19
C MET A 1 2.23 22.36 11.77
N SER A 2 2.64 21.15 11.38
CA SER A 2 3.06 20.86 10.00
C SER A 2 1.98 21.30 9.01
N SER A 3 2.37 21.83 7.84
CA SER A 3 1.44 22.20 6.76
C SER A 3 0.62 21.01 6.23
N LEU A 4 1.02 19.79 6.58
CA LEU A 4 0.38 18.51 6.25
C LEU A 4 -0.75 18.13 7.22
N SER A 5 -0.72 18.64 8.46
CA SER A 5 -1.63 18.21 9.52
C SER A 5 -3.10 18.46 9.15
N GLY A 6 -3.95 17.45 9.33
CA GLY A 6 -5.39 17.53 9.05
C GLY A 6 -5.74 17.59 7.56
N LYS A 7 -4.81 17.24 6.67
CA LYS A 7 -5.01 17.12 5.23
C LYS A 7 -4.63 15.73 4.75
N VAL A 8 -5.14 15.35 3.58
CA VAL A 8 -4.76 14.11 2.89
C VAL A 8 -3.84 14.47 1.73
N GLN A 9 -2.69 13.78 1.66
CA GLN A 9 -1.77 13.89 0.54
C GLN A 9 -2.23 12.94 -0.57
N THR A 10 -2.72 13.50 -1.67
CA THR A 10 -3.03 12.74 -2.90
C THR A 10 -1.84 12.83 -3.87
N VAL A 11 -1.86 12.06 -4.94
CA VAL A 11 -0.87 12.12 -6.01
C VAL A 11 -0.85 13.48 -6.73
N LEU A 12 -1.96 14.23 -6.67
CA LEU A 12 -2.07 15.59 -7.20
C LEU A 12 -1.92 16.69 -6.13
N GLY A 13 -1.55 16.32 -4.90
CA GLY A 13 -1.27 17.26 -3.81
C GLY A 13 -2.23 17.19 -2.63
N LEU A 14 -2.19 18.21 -1.76
CA LEU A 14 -2.94 18.20 -0.52
C LEU A 14 -4.42 18.53 -0.74
N VAL A 15 -5.28 17.68 -0.19
CA VAL A 15 -6.73 17.81 -0.21
C VAL A 15 -7.28 17.86 1.21
N GLY A 16 -8.29 18.68 1.45
CA GLY A 16 -8.98 18.72 2.75
C GLY A 16 -9.87 17.49 2.96
N PRO A 17 -9.97 16.91 4.17
CA PRO A 17 -10.77 15.70 4.40
C PRO A 17 -12.24 15.81 3.97
N SER A 18 -12.83 17.00 4.01
CA SER A 18 -14.20 17.25 3.55
C SER A 18 -14.40 17.13 2.04
N LYS A 19 -13.33 17.10 1.25
CA LYS A 19 -13.36 16.95 -0.21
C LYS A 19 -13.27 15.49 -0.66
N LEU A 20 -12.86 14.60 0.23
CA LEU A 20 -12.64 13.18 -0.04
C LEU A 20 -13.90 12.45 -0.53
N GLY A 21 -15.10 12.77 -0.01
CA GLY A 21 -16.30 12.05 -0.39
C GLY A 21 -16.27 10.57 0.05
N ARG A 22 -16.84 9.66 -0.74
CA ARG A 22 -16.76 8.22 -0.41
C ARG A 22 -15.35 7.71 -0.72
N THR A 23 -14.80 6.90 0.17
CA THR A 23 -13.42 6.45 0.10
C THR A 23 -13.34 4.94 0.11
N LEU A 24 -12.64 4.38 -0.88
CA LEU A 24 -12.16 3.00 -0.82
C LEU A 24 -10.77 3.06 -0.17
N THR A 25 -10.68 2.52 1.04
CA THR A 25 -9.47 2.60 1.86
C THR A 25 -8.43 1.55 1.51
N HIS A 26 -8.66 0.70 0.51
CA HIS A 26 -7.64 -0.22 -0.01
C HIS A 26 -8.11 -0.87 -1.30
N GLU A 27 -7.49 -0.53 -2.42
CA GLU A 27 -7.49 -1.42 -3.57
C GLU A 27 -6.15 -1.33 -4.31
N HIS A 28 -6.06 -1.93 -5.49
CA HIS A 28 -4.92 -1.79 -6.39
C HIS A 28 -5.42 -1.18 -7.70
N LEU A 29 -4.74 -0.16 -8.21
CA LEU A 29 -4.97 0.35 -9.57
C LEU A 29 -3.99 -0.29 -10.52
N THR A 30 -2.78 -0.56 -10.04
CA THR A 30 -1.84 -1.42 -10.72
C THR A 30 -1.25 -2.51 -9.84
N MET A 31 -0.87 -3.63 -10.46
CA MET A 31 -0.28 -4.75 -9.74
C MET A 31 0.52 -5.67 -10.66
N THR A 32 1.71 -6.08 -10.18
CA THR A 32 2.48 -7.21 -10.71
C THR A 32 2.69 -8.20 -9.57
N PHE A 33 2.03 -9.35 -9.63
CA PHE A 33 2.02 -10.32 -8.52
C PHE A 33 2.54 -11.71 -8.90
N ASP A 34 3.45 -11.75 -9.86
CA ASP A 34 4.06 -12.99 -10.39
C ASP A 34 4.74 -13.86 -9.32
N CYS A 35 5.20 -13.25 -8.22
CA CYS A 35 5.79 -13.97 -7.09
C CYS A 35 4.84 -14.99 -6.45
N SER A 36 3.53 -14.84 -6.64
CA SER A 36 2.50 -15.73 -6.11
C SER A 36 2.07 -16.82 -7.08
N TYR A 37 2.65 -16.86 -8.29
CA TYR A 37 2.28 -17.83 -9.31
C TYR A 37 2.54 -19.28 -8.87
N TYR A 38 1.57 -20.16 -9.14
CA TYR A 38 1.75 -21.60 -9.06
C TYR A 38 1.08 -22.30 -10.25
N PRO A 39 1.57 -23.47 -10.70
CA PRO A 39 0.98 -24.17 -11.84
C PRO A 39 -0.47 -24.60 -11.54
N PRO A 40 -1.40 -24.52 -12.51
CA PRO A 40 -2.80 -24.82 -12.29
C PRO A 40 -3.00 -26.27 -11.82
N PRO A 41 -3.81 -26.50 -10.77
CA PRO A 41 -4.15 -27.85 -10.36
C PRO A 41 -5.05 -28.52 -11.42
N PRO A 42 -5.29 -29.84 -11.33
CA PRO A 42 -6.14 -30.56 -12.27
C PRO A 42 -7.55 -29.93 -12.42
N CYS A 43 -8.06 -29.33 -11.34
CA CYS A 43 -9.27 -28.51 -11.36
C CYS A 43 -8.91 -27.07 -11.81
N ARG A 44 -9.20 -26.74 -13.07
CA ARG A 44 -8.82 -25.46 -13.71
C ARG A 44 -9.73 -24.28 -13.37
N GLU A 45 -10.46 -24.32 -12.26
CA GLU A 45 -11.34 -23.21 -11.88
C GLU A 45 -10.50 -22.04 -11.35
N ILE A 46 -10.39 -20.98 -12.16
CA ILE A 46 -9.63 -19.76 -11.84
C ILE A 46 -10.13 -19.13 -10.53
N GLN A 47 -11.44 -19.11 -10.30
CA GLN A 47 -12.02 -18.56 -9.07
C GLN A 47 -11.50 -19.24 -7.79
N LYS A 48 -11.20 -20.54 -7.85
CA LYS A 48 -10.62 -21.29 -6.72
C LYS A 48 -9.09 -21.22 -6.69
N ASN A 49 -8.47 -20.94 -7.84
CA ASN A 49 -7.02 -20.92 -8.01
C ASN A 49 -6.55 -19.63 -8.73
N PRO A 50 -6.81 -18.45 -8.16
CA PRO A 50 -6.63 -17.18 -8.86
C PRO A 50 -5.16 -16.93 -9.24
N TYR A 51 -4.21 -17.41 -8.45
CA TYR A 51 -2.78 -17.26 -8.73
C TYR A 51 -2.22 -18.32 -9.70
N SER A 52 -3.08 -19.23 -10.18
CA SER A 52 -2.67 -20.20 -11.21
C SER A 52 -2.77 -19.70 -12.65
N HIS A 53 -3.35 -18.52 -12.82
CA HIS A 53 -3.50 -17.85 -14.10
C HIS A 53 -2.61 -16.61 -14.13
N ARG A 54 -1.60 -16.58 -15.01
CA ARG A 54 -0.61 -15.49 -15.04
C ARG A 54 -1.24 -14.12 -15.31
N GLU A 55 -2.21 -14.05 -16.22
CA GLU A 55 -2.89 -12.79 -16.53
C GLU A 55 -3.69 -12.25 -15.33
N ASN A 56 -4.14 -13.12 -14.40
CA ASN A 56 -4.85 -12.70 -13.20
C ASN A 56 -3.91 -12.12 -12.12
N LEU A 57 -2.59 -12.23 -12.32
CA LEU A 57 -1.55 -11.65 -11.46
C LEU A 57 -1.08 -10.27 -11.95
N GLN A 58 -1.63 -9.81 -13.07
CA GLN A 58 -1.18 -8.60 -13.77
C GLN A 58 -2.36 -7.65 -13.90
N LEU A 59 -2.35 -6.59 -13.10
CA LEU A 59 -3.27 -5.45 -13.24
C LEU A 59 -2.48 -4.28 -13.83
N ASN A 60 -2.06 -4.40 -15.08
CA ASN A 60 -1.29 -3.35 -15.76
C ASN A 60 -1.63 -3.22 -17.26
N GLN A 61 -2.55 -4.04 -17.76
CA GLN A 61 -2.85 -4.15 -19.18
C GLN A 61 -4.12 -3.38 -19.59
N GLU A 62 -5.06 -3.17 -18.67
CA GLU A 62 -6.38 -2.59 -18.94
C GLU A 62 -6.57 -1.22 -18.28
N THR A 63 -5.61 -0.32 -18.46
CA THR A 63 -5.63 1.03 -17.86
C THR A 63 -6.90 1.81 -18.19
N GLU A 64 -7.40 1.70 -19.43
CA GLU A 64 -8.66 2.34 -19.84
C GLU A 64 -9.89 1.77 -19.13
N ALA A 65 -9.93 0.45 -18.89
CA ALA A 65 -11.04 -0.16 -18.14
C ALA A 65 -11.02 0.27 -16.67
N ILE A 66 -9.82 0.39 -16.07
CA ILE A 66 -9.63 0.93 -14.72
C ILE A 66 -10.15 2.37 -14.66
N LYS A 67 -9.75 3.23 -15.60
CA LYS A 67 -10.25 4.61 -15.68
C LYS A 67 -11.78 4.67 -15.85
N GLU A 68 -12.34 3.84 -16.72
CA GLU A 68 -13.80 3.79 -16.93
C GLU A 68 -14.53 3.36 -15.66
N GLU A 69 -14.03 2.33 -14.96
CA GLU A 69 -14.60 1.87 -13.69
C GLU A 69 -14.49 2.94 -12.60
N LEU A 70 -13.34 3.61 -12.49
CA LEU A 70 -13.14 4.76 -11.61
C LEU A 70 -14.12 5.90 -11.92
N TRP A 71 -14.44 6.16 -13.19
CA TRP A 71 -15.48 7.11 -13.57
C TRP A 71 -16.89 6.62 -13.19
N ARG A 72 -17.23 5.38 -13.56
CA ARG A 72 -18.59 4.82 -13.46
C ARG A 72 -19.04 4.60 -12.03
N SER A 73 -18.20 3.98 -11.21
CA SER A 73 -18.58 3.58 -9.85
C SER A 73 -18.73 4.79 -8.91
N PHE A 74 -18.28 5.97 -9.34
CA PHE A 74 -17.88 7.03 -8.42
C PHE A 74 -18.21 8.46 -8.92
N GLY A 75 -18.34 8.76 -10.22
CA GLY A 75 -18.90 10.06 -10.65
C GLY A 75 -18.14 11.31 -10.16
N GLY A 76 -16.83 11.20 -9.93
CA GLY A 76 -15.91 12.35 -9.86
C GLY A 76 -15.51 12.91 -8.47
N LYS A 77 -15.82 12.26 -7.33
CA LYS A 77 -15.31 12.66 -5.99
C LYS A 77 -15.00 11.49 -5.06
N HIS A 78 -13.87 10.82 -5.27
CA HIS A 78 -13.57 9.57 -4.56
C HIS A 78 -12.10 9.42 -4.22
N ASN A 79 -11.78 8.64 -3.18
CA ASN A 79 -10.40 8.31 -2.84
C ASN A 79 -10.09 6.83 -2.99
N HIS A 80 -8.91 6.57 -3.55
CA HIS A 80 -8.34 5.26 -3.74
C HIS A 80 -6.91 5.22 -3.20
N TRP A 81 -6.50 4.10 -2.60
CA TRP A 81 -5.14 3.90 -2.11
C TRP A 81 -4.45 2.78 -2.87
N ASP A 82 -3.50 3.08 -3.76
CA ASP A 82 -2.73 2.09 -4.55
C ASP A 82 -1.32 1.85 -3.97
N GLN A 83 -0.86 0.60 -4.00
CA GLN A 83 0.19 0.07 -3.13
C GLN A 83 1.14 -0.93 -3.84
N LEU A 84 0.82 -1.35 -5.07
CA LEU A 84 1.76 -2.01 -6.00
C LEU A 84 2.10 -1.00 -7.08
N ARG A 85 2.84 0.00 -6.59
CA ARG A 85 2.80 1.39 -7.01
C ARG A 85 3.44 1.66 -8.37
N CYS A 86 2.80 2.56 -9.11
CA CYS A 86 3.39 3.36 -10.18
C CYS A 86 2.87 4.78 -10.03
N ALA A 87 3.62 5.63 -9.32
CA ALA A 87 3.11 6.95 -8.90
C ALA A 87 2.66 7.83 -10.08
N ASP A 88 3.40 7.82 -11.20
CA ASP A 88 3.05 8.59 -12.40
C ASP A 88 1.70 8.14 -12.99
N LEU A 89 1.47 6.83 -13.08
CA LEU A 89 0.23 6.29 -13.63
C LEU A 89 -0.97 6.58 -12.71
N GLU A 90 -0.78 6.55 -11.40
CA GLU A 90 -1.79 6.99 -10.44
C GLU A 90 -2.14 8.47 -10.61
N ALA A 91 -1.15 9.33 -10.90
CA ALA A 91 -1.39 10.73 -11.22
C ALA A 91 -2.18 10.90 -12.52
N ASP A 92 -1.81 10.18 -13.59
CA ASP A 92 -2.56 10.17 -14.85
C ASP A 92 -4.03 9.78 -14.62
N PHE A 93 -4.27 8.72 -13.82
CA PHE A 93 -5.63 8.32 -13.46
C PHE A 93 -6.36 9.40 -12.66
N ALA A 94 -5.69 10.06 -11.71
CA ALA A 94 -6.31 11.12 -10.93
C ALA A 94 -6.69 12.34 -11.79
N GLU A 95 -5.84 12.71 -12.75
CA GLU A 95 -6.09 13.84 -13.66
C GLU A 95 -7.22 13.56 -14.63
N GLU A 96 -7.22 12.39 -15.26
CA GLU A 96 -8.23 12.02 -16.26
C GLU A 96 -9.60 11.72 -15.65
N THR A 97 -9.63 11.22 -14.41
CA THR A 97 -10.88 10.82 -13.74
C THR A 97 -11.45 11.82 -12.75
N GLY A 98 -10.63 12.77 -12.28
CA GLY A 98 -10.98 13.64 -11.17
C GLY A 98 -11.13 12.92 -9.82
N VAL A 99 -10.79 11.63 -9.77
CA VAL A 99 -10.71 10.85 -8.53
C VAL A 99 -9.44 11.27 -7.79
N HIS A 100 -9.54 11.48 -6.49
CA HIS A 100 -8.38 11.68 -5.64
C HIS A 100 -7.70 10.32 -5.41
N ILE A 101 -6.41 10.19 -5.71
CA ILE A 101 -5.69 8.94 -5.44
C ILE A 101 -4.61 9.24 -4.41
N THR A 102 -4.50 8.44 -3.36
CA THR A 102 -3.42 8.55 -2.37
C THR A 102 -2.49 7.37 -2.55
N SER A 103 -1.25 7.65 -2.92
CA SER A 103 -0.25 6.60 -3.08
C SER A 103 0.26 6.10 -1.72
N GLY A 104 0.52 4.80 -1.61
CA GLY A 104 1.14 4.19 -0.43
C GLY A 104 2.65 4.05 -0.56
N THR A 105 3.39 4.26 0.54
CA THR A 105 4.80 3.85 0.66
C THR A 105 4.90 2.60 1.54
N GLY A 106 5.81 1.68 1.26
CA GLY A 106 5.92 0.49 2.10
C GLY A 106 6.73 -0.62 1.45
N PHE A 107 6.89 -1.69 2.21
CA PHE A 107 7.41 -2.95 1.72
C PHE A 107 6.38 -4.04 2.00
N TYR A 108 6.12 -4.86 0.98
CA TYR A 108 5.13 -5.93 1.07
C TYR A 108 5.69 -7.15 1.80
N MET A 109 5.28 -8.36 1.43
CA MET A 109 5.68 -9.58 2.11
C MET A 109 7.13 -9.94 1.80
N ASP A 110 7.75 -10.77 2.64
CA ASP A 110 9.14 -11.19 2.47
C ASP A 110 9.45 -11.71 1.05
N VAL A 111 8.51 -12.41 0.43
CA VAL A 111 8.66 -12.96 -0.94
C VAL A 111 8.89 -11.90 -2.02
N THR A 112 8.53 -10.63 -1.78
CA THR A 112 8.77 -9.52 -2.71
C THR A 112 10.01 -8.70 -2.35
N HIS A 113 10.65 -8.97 -1.20
CA HIS A 113 11.84 -8.22 -0.78
C HIS A 113 13.06 -8.62 -1.62
N SER A 114 13.68 -7.63 -2.26
CA SER A 114 14.94 -7.80 -2.99
C SER A 114 16.12 -8.08 -2.04
N SER A 115 17.28 -8.45 -2.60
CA SER A 115 18.53 -8.57 -1.84
C SER A 115 18.88 -7.28 -1.09
N GLU A 116 18.63 -6.14 -1.72
CA GLU A 116 18.91 -4.82 -1.19
C GLU A 116 17.99 -4.54 0.00
N THR A 117 16.68 -4.71 -0.14
CA THR A 117 15.71 -4.54 0.96
C THR A 117 16.06 -5.42 2.17
N ARG A 118 16.45 -6.67 1.91
CA ARG A 118 16.83 -7.62 2.97
C ARG A 118 18.10 -7.18 3.70
N ALA A 119 19.02 -6.51 3.02
CA ALA A 119 20.26 -6.00 3.58
C ALA A 119 20.10 -4.66 4.32
N MET A 120 19.00 -3.93 4.09
CA MET A 120 18.76 -2.64 4.73
C MET A 120 18.54 -2.78 6.24
N SER A 121 19.13 -1.84 6.97
CA SER A 121 18.83 -1.62 8.39
C SER A 121 17.45 -0.99 8.57
N VAL A 122 16.92 -1.06 9.79
CA VAL A 122 15.66 -0.39 10.16
C VAL A 122 15.72 1.11 9.86
N GLY A 123 16.85 1.77 10.12
CA GLY A 123 17.03 3.19 9.82
C GLY A 123 16.91 3.49 8.33
N GLN A 124 17.64 2.75 7.49
CA GLN A 124 17.57 2.92 6.03
C GLN A 124 16.16 2.66 5.47
N LEU A 125 15.46 1.64 5.98
CA LEU A 125 14.06 1.40 5.59
C LEU A 125 13.16 2.57 6.03
N THR A 126 13.38 3.12 7.23
CA THR A 126 12.64 4.29 7.74
C THR A 126 12.87 5.51 6.85
N ASP A 127 14.12 5.75 6.44
CA ASP A 127 14.49 6.87 5.57
C ASP A 127 13.78 6.80 4.22
N VAL A 128 13.63 5.60 3.64
CA VAL A 128 12.83 5.41 2.41
C VAL A 128 11.39 5.85 2.63
N LEU A 129 10.72 5.31 3.66
CA LEU A 129 9.31 5.62 3.93
C LEU A 129 9.10 7.12 4.18
N VAL A 130 10.00 7.73 4.97
CA VAL A 130 9.96 9.17 5.27
C VAL A 130 10.20 10.00 4.02
N ASN A 131 11.15 9.62 3.17
CA ASN A 131 11.44 10.32 1.93
C ASN A 131 10.26 10.28 0.96
N GLU A 132 9.61 9.13 0.80
CA GLU A 132 8.47 8.99 -0.11
C GLU A 132 7.25 9.81 0.35
N ILE A 133 7.05 9.99 1.65
CA ILE A 133 5.97 10.83 2.19
C ILE A 133 6.31 12.33 2.12
N LEU A 134 7.54 12.72 2.45
CA LEU A 134 7.89 14.14 2.56
C LEU A 134 8.35 14.77 1.25
N HIS A 135 8.94 13.98 0.35
CA HIS A 135 9.68 14.48 -0.81
C HIS A 135 9.12 13.95 -2.12
N ALA A 136 9.40 12.69 -2.45
CA ALA A 136 9.00 12.08 -3.71
C ALA A 136 9.18 10.56 -3.68
N ALA A 137 8.37 9.88 -4.48
CA ALA A 137 8.40 8.44 -4.69
C ALA A 137 8.65 8.11 -6.17
N ASP A 138 9.23 6.93 -6.47
CA ASP A 138 9.59 6.46 -7.84
C ASP A 138 10.44 7.41 -8.69
N GLY A 139 11.21 8.32 -8.09
CA GLY A 139 11.99 9.31 -8.86
C GLY A 139 11.12 10.38 -9.55
N THR A 140 9.86 10.49 -9.14
CA THR A 140 8.89 11.49 -9.62
C THR A 140 8.94 12.75 -8.73
N SER A 141 7.90 13.60 -8.77
CA SER A 141 7.66 14.65 -7.76
C SER A 141 6.49 14.34 -6.83
N ILE A 142 5.93 13.14 -6.95
CA ILE A 142 4.70 12.69 -6.28
C ILE A 142 5.03 12.15 -4.90
N LYS A 143 4.22 12.53 -3.91
CA LYS A 143 4.38 12.11 -2.51
C LYS A 143 3.34 11.07 -2.14
N CYS A 144 3.77 10.08 -1.37
CA CYS A 144 2.86 9.14 -0.72
C CYS A 144 2.11 9.81 0.43
N GLY A 145 0.88 9.37 0.68
CA GLY A 145 0.04 9.90 1.78
C GLY A 145 -0.19 8.93 2.93
N VAL A 146 0.15 7.65 2.76
CA VAL A 146 -0.01 6.60 3.77
C VAL A 146 1.19 5.66 3.78
N THR A 147 1.46 5.04 4.91
CA THR A 147 2.41 3.92 5.00
C THR A 147 1.66 2.60 4.84
N GLY A 148 1.85 1.91 3.73
CA GLY A 148 1.40 0.55 3.51
C GLY A 148 0.97 0.24 2.07
N GLU A 149 0.58 -1.01 1.80
CA GLU A 149 0.40 -2.06 2.79
C GLU A 149 1.74 -2.67 3.22
N THR A 150 2.00 -2.62 4.53
CA THR A 150 3.17 -3.31 5.08
C THR A 150 2.88 -4.79 5.15
N GLY A 151 3.61 -5.58 4.37
CA GLY A 151 3.41 -7.02 4.23
C GLY A 151 3.88 -7.81 5.43
N CYS A 152 3.02 -8.67 5.96
CA CYS A 152 3.34 -9.52 7.09
C CYS A 152 2.95 -10.96 6.78
N SER A 153 3.92 -11.86 6.59
CA SER A 153 3.66 -13.29 6.57
C SER A 153 3.34 -13.84 7.97
N TRP A 154 3.01 -15.13 8.04
CA TRP A 154 2.88 -15.82 9.31
C TRP A 154 3.73 -17.10 9.36
N PRO A 155 4.61 -17.25 10.37
CA PRO A 155 5.05 -16.21 11.30
C PRO A 155 5.85 -15.13 10.56
N LEU A 156 5.93 -13.91 11.12
CA LEU A 156 6.76 -12.85 10.54
C LEU A 156 8.19 -13.35 10.26
N THR A 157 8.77 -12.97 9.13
CA THR A 157 10.20 -13.19 8.84
C THR A 157 11.08 -12.16 9.59
N GLU A 158 12.40 -12.32 9.51
CA GLU A 158 13.32 -11.31 10.04
C GLU A 158 13.24 -9.99 9.25
N SER A 159 13.12 -10.07 7.93
CA SER A 159 12.99 -8.89 7.07
C SER A 159 11.68 -8.15 7.34
N GLU A 160 10.55 -8.87 7.44
CA GLU A 160 9.25 -8.28 7.75
C GLU A 160 9.23 -7.65 9.15
N ARG A 161 9.92 -8.25 10.13
CA ARG A 161 10.12 -7.61 11.44
C ARG A 161 10.90 -6.30 11.36
N ARG A 162 11.94 -6.22 10.52
CA ARG A 162 12.69 -4.96 10.29
C ARG A 162 11.80 -3.91 9.63
N VAL A 163 11.07 -4.30 8.59
CA VAL A 163 10.12 -3.43 7.89
C VAL A 163 9.06 -2.90 8.84
N LEU A 164 8.40 -3.75 9.64
CA LEU A 164 7.39 -3.31 10.61
C LEU A 164 7.93 -2.28 11.62
N ARG A 165 9.16 -2.47 12.10
CA ARG A 165 9.82 -1.48 12.99
C ARG A 165 10.08 -0.17 12.26
N ALA A 166 10.51 -0.23 11.00
CA ALA A 166 10.72 0.95 10.18
C ALA A 166 9.40 1.70 9.92
N THR A 167 8.32 0.98 9.61
CA THR A 167 6.96 1.52 9.48
C THR A 167 6.53 2.24 10.76
N ALA A 168 6.74 1.63 11.94
CA ALA A 168 6.44 2.25 13.22
C ALA A 168 7.25 3.54 13.46
N HIS A 169 8.55 3.54 13.13
CA HIS A 169 9.39 4.73 13.28
C HIS A 169 9.01 5.85 12.30
N ALA A 170 8.65 5.52 11.06
CA ALA A 170 8.15 6.49 10.10
C ALA A 170 6.82 7.09 10.57
N GLN A 171 5.90 6.24 11.05
CA GLN A 171 4.62 6.68 11.61
C GLN A 171 4.82 7.62 12.82
N ALA A 172 5.71 7.26 13.74
CA ALA A 172 6.00 8.08 14.92
C ALA A 172 6.59 9.46 14.57
N GLN A 173 7.32 9.56 13.46
CA GLN A 173 7.88 10.84 12.97
C GLN A 173 6.84 11.69 12.23
N LEU A 174 5.94 11.05 11.48
CA LEU A 174 5.10 11.72 10.49
C LEU A 174 3.64 11.89 10.94
N GLY A 175 3.17 11.01 11.83
CA GLY A 175 1.76 10.90 12.21
C GLY A 175 0.85 10.43 11.06
N CYS A 176 1.41 9.78 10.03
CA CYS A 176 0.64 9.27 8.89
C CYS A 176 -0.06 7.95 9.23
N PRO A 177 -1.19 7.61 8.57
CA PRO A 177 -1.83 6.31 8.75
C PRO A 177 -0.94 5.14 8.33
N VAL A 178 -1.11 4.00 9.02
CA VAL A 178 -0.47 2.71 8.71
C VAL A 178 -1.52 1.70 8.23
N ILE A 179 -1.22 1.00 7.15
CA ILE A 179 -2.02 -0.09 6.60
C ILE A 179 -1.18 -1.36 6.61
N ILE A 180 -1.72 -2.40 7.21
CA ILE A 180 -1.06 -3.70 7.39
C ILE A 180 -1.75 -4.77 6.55
N HIS A 181 -0.95 -5.55 5.81
CA HIS A 181 -1.36 -6.82 5.24
C HIS A 181 -1.03 -7.96 6.23
N PRO A 182 -1.99 -8.50 7.00
CA PRO A 182 -1.71 -9.56 7.93
C PRO A 182 -1.67 -10.93 7.24
N GLY A 183 -0.76 -11.79 7.70
CA GLY A 183 -0.79 -13.19 7.34
C GLY A 183 -2.11 -13.83 7.75
N ARG A 184 -2.57 -14.85 7.02
CA ARG A 184 -3.91 -15.46 7.18
C ARG A 184 -4.14 -16.18 8.52
N ASN A 185 -3.14 -16.26 9.39
CA ASN A 185 -3.29 -16.86 10.71
C ASN A 185 -4.04 -15.92 11.66
N ARG A 186 -5.02 -16.45 12.41
CA ARG A 186 -5.79 -15.68 13.40
C ARG A 186 -4.95 -14.99 14.49
N ARG A 187 -3.71 -15.45 14.70
CA ARG A 187 -2.76 -14.86 15.66
C ARG A 187 -1.86 -13.78 15.06
N ALA A 188 -1.83 -13.61 13.73
CA ALA A 188 -0.97 -12.65 13.05
C ALA A 188 -1.18 -11.21 13.51
N PRO A 189 -2.42 -10.68 13.62
CA PRO A 189 -2.63 -9.31 14.07
C PRO A 189 -2.03 -9.02 15.46
N PHE A 190 -2.10 -9.99 16.38
CA PHE A 190 -1.53 -9.82 17.74
C PHE A 190 0.00 -9.77 17.73
N GLN A 191 0.65 -10.53 16.85
CA GLN A 191 2.11 -10.43 16.71
C GLN A 191 2.51 -9.08 16.09
N ILE A 192 1.78 -8.64 15.08
CA ILE A 192 2.07 -7.41 14.34
C ILE A 192 1.88 -6.17 15.23
N ILE A 193 0.72 -6.07 15.89
CA ILE A 193 0.42 -4.92 16.76
C ILE A 193 1.44 -4.79 17.89
N ARG A 194 1.89 -5.92 18.44
CA ARG A 194 2.91 -5.95 19.49
C ARG A 194 4.23 -5.36 18.98
N VAL A 195 4.68 -5.77 17.79
CA VAL A 195 5.93 -5.25 17.19
C VAL A 195 5.82 -3.75 16.91
N LEU A 196 4.68 -3.30 16.38
CA LEU A 196 4.42 -1.88 16.12
C LEU A 196 4.46 -1.06 17.42
N GLN A 197 3.74 -1.49 18.46
CA GLN A 197 3.71 -0.82 19.77
C GLN A 197 5.09 -0.78 20.45
N GLU A 198 5.81 -1.91 20.44
CA GLU A 198 7.18 -1.97 20.99
C GLU A 198 8.14 -1.02 20.25
N ALA A 199 7.87 -0.70 18.98
CA ALA A 199 8.65 0.24 18.16
C ALA A 199 8.15 1.70 18.22
N GLY A 200 7.09 1.98 18.98
CA GLY A 200 6.57 3.33 19.23
C GLY A 200 5.45 3.79 18.28
N ALA A 201 4.82 2.88 17.54
CA ALA A 201 3.68 3.20 16.68
C ALA A 201 2.44 3.61 17.50
N ASP A 202 1.66 4.55 16.98
CA ASP A 202 0.30 4.83 17.44
C ASP A 202 -0.68 3.87 16.79
N THR A 203 -1.21 2.94 17.59
CA THR A 203 -2.14 1.92 17.11
C THR A 203 -3.52 2.44 16.75
N SER A 204 -3.88 3.66 17.17
CA SER A 204 -5.15 4.27 16.76
C SER A 204 -5.15 4.70 15.29
N GLU A 205 -3.96 4.89 14.71
CA GLU A 205 -3.73 5.24 13.30
C GLU A 205 -3.27 4.02 12.47
N THR A 206 -3.59 2.80 12.93
CA THR A 206 -3.23 1.55 12.25
C THR A 206 -4.47 0.76 11.83
N SER A 207 -4.55 0.38 10.56
CA SER A 207 -5.62 -0.47 10.03
C SER A 207 -5.07 -1.79 9.47
N TYR A 208 -5.88 -2.85 9.55
CA TYR A 208 -5.59 -4.14 8.94
C TYR A 208 -6.46 -4.34 7.71
N VAL A 209 -5.83 -4.77 6.64
CA VAL A 209 -6.55 -5.28 5.47
C VAL A 209 -7.01 -6.69 5.79
N THR A 210 -8.31 -6.94 5.74
CA THR A 210 -8.84 -8.31 5.84
C THR A 210 -8.58 -9.05 4.53
N PRO A 211 -7.79 -10.14 4.52
CA PRO A 211 -7.78 -11.06 3.39
C PRO A 211 -9.19 -11.66 3.30
N ARG A 212 -9.89 -11.46 2.17
CA ARG A 212 -11.17 -12.14 1.90
C ARG A 212 -10.94 -13.63 1.67
#